data_AF-A0A429FYD8-F1
#
_entry.id   AF-A0A429FYD8-F1
#
_cell.length_a   1.000
_cell.length_b   1.000
_cell.length_c   1.000
_cell.angle_alpha   90.00
_cell.angle_beta   90.00
_cell.angle_gamma   90.00
#
_symmetry.space_group_name_H-M   'P 1'
#
loop_
_entity.id
_entity.type
_entity.pdbx_description
1 polymer ?
#
loop_
_entity_poly.entity_id
_entity_poly.type
_entity_poly.pdbx_seq_one_letter_code
_entity_poly.pdbx_strand_id
1 'polypeptide(L)'
;MALIAAAALSATPYAVAAPERPSPPSAPTARAAPAAADPHYEVLVFSKTAGFRHSSIDDGLAALRELGTANNFTVDATEDAGAFTTAGLAPYEAVVFLSTTGDVLNDAQQTAFEQYINNGGGYVGVHAAADTEYDWPFYEGLAGALFQSHPAVQSATVRVEDRAHDATAHLDRAWQRTDEWYNYRTNPRASARVLASLDESSYSGGSMSGDHPIAWCKDYEGGRAFYTGGGHTDESYGQAEFRRHLLGGVRWAAGVTEADCRPETGYTSLFDGSGTSGWSQAGPGGFTLADDSLTSYGGLGMMWYTAREFTGDYSVKLDWKMDDDSNSGVFLGFPASDDPWSAVDNGYEIQIDATDSPDRTTGSVYGFQAADIAARDAALNPPGDWNTYELRVTGERLEIFLNGRKINDFTNTDPARSLRQGHVGIQNHGDGDTVSFRNIRAKVLNAGPSAGEVKGVNGKCLDVDNSQTADGTKVQLWTCNGTAAQQWTVQGDGTVKALGKCLDVSGGGSADGTRVQLWTCNGTGAQSWQPQADGTVRNPQSGKCLDASGGTWNDGTPVHLWTCHTGANQKWALP
;
A
#
# COMPACT_ATOMS: atom_id res chain seq x y z
N MET A 1 36.88 -87.25 -21.57
CA MET A 1 35.45 -87.29 -21.20
C MET A 1 35.25 -86.30 -20.05
N ALA A 2 34.71 -85.11 -20.34
CA ALA A 2 34.26 -84.19 -19.31
C ALA A 2 33.20 -83.27 -19.92
N LEU A 3 32.14 -83.07 -19.14
CA LEU A 3 30.83 -82.54 -19.50
C LEU A 3 30.84 -81.04 -19.83
N ILE A 4 29.84 -80.69 -20.64
CA ILE A 4 29.39 -79.38 -21.09
C ILE A 4 28.82 -78.57 -19.91
N ALA A 5 29.17 -77.28 -19.84
CA ALA A 5 28.39 -76.24 -19.17
C ALA A 5 28.35 -75.00 -20.08
N ALA A 6 27.18 -74.67 -20.61
CA ALA A 6 26.95 -73.50 -21.45
C ALA A 6 26.56 -72.30 -20.55
N ALA A 7 27.32 -71.22 -20.64
CA ALA A 7 26.99 -69.94 -20.02
C ALA A 7 26.24 -69.05 -21.03
N ALA A 8 25.10 -68.51 -20.61
CA ALA A 8 24.32 -67.54 -21.38
C ALA A 8 24.95 -66.14 -21.23
N LEU A 9 25.28 -65.50 -22.37
CA LEU A 9 25.61 -64.07 -22.43
C LEU A 9 24.34 -63.27 -22.75
N SER A 10 24.00 -62.34 -21.88
CA SER A 10 23.02 -61.28 -22.09
C SER A 10 23.63 -60.17 -22.97
N ALA A 11 22.98 -59.88 -24.10
CA ALA A 11 23.32 -58.77 -24.99
C ALA A 11 22.40 -57.58 -24.70
N THR A 12 22.97 -56.44 -24.29
CA THR A 12 22.31 -55.13 -24.25
C THR A 12 22.41 -54.46 -25.62
N PRO A 13 21.34 -53.84 -26.17
CA PRO A 13 21.43 -53.08 -27.39
C PRO A 13 22.02 -51.68 -27.13
N TYR A 14 23.04 -51.31 -27.89
CA TYR A 14 23.54 -49.94 -28.01
C TYR A 14 22.55 -49.11 -28.84
N ALA A 15 22.01 -48.04 -28.26
CA ALA A 15 21.30 -46.99 -28.99
C ALA A 15 22.33 -46.01 -29.59
N VAL A 16 22.27 -45.82 -30.91
CA VAL A 16 23.10 -44.85 -31.63
C VAL A 16 22.46 -43.46 -31.45
N ALA A 17 23.21 -42.53 -30.86
CA ALA A 17 22.81 -41.13 -30.72
C ALA A 17 22.84 -40.43 -32.10
N ALA A 18 21.77 -39.69 -32.42
CA ALA A 18 21.72 -38.81 -33.58
C ALA A 18 22.56 -37.54 -33.32
N PRO A 19 23.17 -36.92 -34.35
CA PRO A 19 23.98 -35.73 -34.17
C PRO A 19 23.09 -34.51 -33.86
N GLU A 20 23.40 -33.81 -32.77
CA GLU A 20 22.81 -32.52 -32.41
C GLU A 20 23.09 -31.48 -33.49
N ARG A 21 22.07 -30.71 -33.85
CA ARG A 21 22.25 -29.50 -34.67
C ARG A 21 22.76 -28.38 -33.77
N PRO A 22 23.77 -27.60 -34.19
CA PRO A 22 24.21 -26.45 -33.42
C PRO A 22 23.10 -25.40 -33.33
N SER A 23 22.84 -24.94 -32.11
CA SER A 23 21.95 -23.81 -31.83
C SER A 23 22.44 -22.53 -32.51
N PRO A 24 21.55 -21.68 -33.03
CA PRO A 24 21.94 -20.39 -33.58
C PRO A 24 22.56 -19.50 -32.48
N PRO A 25 23.53 -18.63 -32.82
CA PRO A 25 24.13 -17.73 -31.86
C PRO A 25 23.07 -16.75 -31.31
N SER A 26 23.06 -16.58 -30.00
CA SER A 26 22.25 -15.60 -29.28
C SER A 26 22.50 -14.20 -29.84
N ALA A 27 21.43 -13.50 -30.22
CA ALA A 27 21.52 -12.10 -30.61
C ALA A 27 22.07 -11.27 -29.42
N PRO A 28 22.85 -10.20 -29.67
CA PRO A 28 23.29 -9.32 -28.61
C PRO A 28 22.07 -8.69 -27.94
N THR A 29 22.02 -8.76 -26.60
CA THR A 29 21.01 -8.11 -25.77
C THR A 29 20.97 -6.62 -26.11
N ALA A 30 19.80 -6.15 -26.54
CA ALA A 30 19.57 -4.72 -26.69
C ALA A 30 19.61 -4.11 -25.29
N ARG A 31 20.65 -3.34 -25.00
CA ARG A 31 20.74 -2.54 -23.77
C ARG A 31 19.48 -1.70 -23.67
N ALA A 32 18.74 -1.83 -22.56
CA ALA A 32 17.57 -1.02 -22.27
C ALA A 32 17.88 0.45 -22.57
N ALA A 33 17.01 1.12 -23.33
CA ALA A 33 17.14 2.53 -23.61
C ALA A 33 17.18 3.30 -22.28
N PRO A 34 18.07 4.30 -22.12
CA PRO A 34 18.03 5.14 -20.94
C PRO A 34 16.63 5.76 -20.80
N ALA A 35 16.10 5.81 -19.57
CA ALA A 35 14.85 6.50 -19.28
C ALA A 35 14.89 7.89 -19.93
N ALA A 36 13.81 8.27 -20.61
CA ALA A 36 13.72 9.59 -21.21
C ALA A 36 13.94 10.64 -20.12
N ALA A 37 14.76 11.64 -20.41
CA ALA A 37 14.94 12.77 -19.49
C ALA A 37 13.58 13.44 -19.24
N ASP A 38 13.35 13.86 -18.00
CA ASP A 38 12.12 14.56 -17.63
C ASP A 38 11.85 15.74 -18.57
N PRO A 39 10.59 16.02 -18.95
CA PRO A 39 10.27 17.26 -19.62
C PRO A 39 10.70 18.45 -18.75
N HIS A 40 10.92 19.62 -19.36
CA HIS A 40 11.24 20.81 -18.57
C HIS A 40 10.00 21.31 -17.81
N TYR A 41 10.16 21.67 -16.55
CA TYR A 41 9.11 22.22 -15.68
C TYR A 41 9.65 23.26 -14.69
N GLU A 42 8.76 24.03 -14.08
CA GLU A 42 9.05 25.18 -13.23
C GLU A 42 8.56 24.94 -11.79
N VAL A 43 9.40 25.25 -10.81
CA VAL A 43 9.11 25.07 -9.38
C VAL A 43 9.30 26.38 -8.63
N LEU A 44 8.28 26.78 -7.87
CA LEU A 44 8.38 27.89 -6.93
C LEU A 44 8.78 27.37 -5.54
N VAL A 45 9.85 27.88 -4.96
CA VAL A 45 10.25 27.60 -3.57
C VAL A 45 9.92 28.80 -2.70
N PHE A 46 8.91 28.62 -1.85
CA PHE A 46 8.47 29.60 -0.88
C PHE A 46 9.00 29.26 0.52
N SER A 47 9.68 30.22 1.16
CA SER A 47 10.37 30.00 2.45
C SER A 47 10.11 31.12 3.47
N LYS A 48 9.00 31.86 3.31
CA LYS A 48 8.62 32.91 4.26
C LYS A 48 8.33 32.30 5.64
N THR A 49 8.81 32.96 6.69
CA THR A 49 8.56 32.58 8.08
C THR A 49 7.97 33.77 8.85
N ALA A 50 6.82 33.58 9.48
CA ALA A 50 6.24 34.46 10.49
C ALA A 50 6.50 33.96 11.92
N GLY A 51 7.05 32.75 12.08
CA GLY A 51 7.45 32.13 13.33
C GLY A 51 8.96 31.86 13.41
N PHE A 52 9.33 30.68 13.91
CA PHE A 52 10.72 30.25 13.99
C PHE A 52 11.35 30.15 12.59
N ARG A 53 12.60 30.59 12.45
CA ARG A 53 13.35 30.49 11.19
C ARG A 53 14.44 29.42 11.32
N HIS A 54 14.34 28.39 10.50
CA HIS A 54 15.31 27.30 10.42
C HIS A 54 16.57 27.76 9.67
N SER A 55 17.75 27.43 10.19
CA SER A 55 19.04 27.71 9.50
C SER A 55 19.14 26.99 8.17
N SER A 56 18.49 25.83 8.06
CA SER A 56 18.58 24.92 6.93
C SER A 56 17.83 25.38 5.67
N ILE A 57 17.11 26.50 5.72
CA ILE A 57 16.42 27.08 4.55
C ILE A 57 17.41 27.38 3.43
N ASP A 58 18.59 27.93 3.75
CA ASP A 58 19.60 28.29 2.74
C ASP A 58 20.18 27.04 2.06
N ASP A 59 20.50 26.00 2.84
CA ASP A 59 20.98 24.71 2.32
C ASP A 59 19.89 23.97 1.52
N GLY A 60 18.64 24.03 1.96
CA GLY A 60 17.51 23.46 1.24
C GLY A 60 17.25 24.13 -0.10
N LEU A 61 17.37 25.46 -0.16
CA LEU A 61 17.27 26.20 -1.40
C LEU A 61 18.43 25.87 -2.36
N ALA A 62 19.65 25.78 -1.85
CA ALA A 62 20.81 25.36 -2.65
C ALA A 62 20.60 23.94 -3.22
N ALA A 63 20.16 22.99 -2.39
CA ALA A 63 19.89 21.63 -2.81
C ALA A 63 18.79 21.55 -3.87
N LEU A 64 17.68 22.27 -3.72
CA LEU A 64 16.59 22.28 -4.71
C LEU A 64 17.05 22.86 -6.06
N ARG A 65 17.89 23.91 -6.08
CA ARG A 65 18.45 24.45 -7.32
C ARG A 65 19.42 23.50 -8.01
N GLU A 66 20.25 22.80 -7.24
CA GLU A 66 21.16 21.77 -7.76
C GLU A 66 20.37 20.59 -8.35
N LEU A 67 19.33 20.13 -7.63
CA LEU A 67 18.41 19.11 -8.12
C LEU A 67 17.69 19.56 -9.40
N GLY A 68 17.25 20.82 -9.45
CA GLY A 68 16.64 21.41 -10.64
C GLY A 68 17.53 21.38 -11.86
N THR A 69 18.76 21.86 -11.68
CA THR A 69 19.79 21.84 -12.73
C THR A 69 20.08 20.43 -13.23
N ALA A 70 20.09 19.44 -12.33
CA ALA A 70 20.40 18.05 -12.67
C ALA A 70 19.21 17.28 -13.28
N ASN A 71 17.96 17.71 -13.06
CA ASN A 71 16.74 16.97 -13.42
C ASN A 71 15.75 17.80 -14.25
N ASN A 72 16.26 18.79 -14.98
CA ASN A 72 15.51 19.57 -15.96
C ASN A 72 14.31 20.37 -15.38
N PHE A 73 14.45 20.93 -14.18
CA PHE A 73 13.50 21.93 -13.68
C PHE A 73 14.16 23.20 -13.17
N THR A 74 13.47 24.33 -13.33
CA THR A 74 13.93 25.62 -12.82
C THR A 74 13.38 25.84 -11.42
N VAL A 75 14.16 26.50 -10.56
CA VAL A 75 13.74 26.91 -9.22
C VAL A 75 13.75 28.43 -9.10
N ASP A 76 12.56 29.01 -9.01
CA ASP A 76 12.36 30.38 -8.57
C ASP A 76 12.09 30.37 -7.06
N ALA A 77 12.83 31.19 -6.30
CA ALA A 77 12.72 31.20 -4.85
C ALA A 77 12.35 32.56 -4.32
N THR A 78 11.43 32.59 -3.36
CA THR A 78 10.92 33.83 -2.79
C THR A 78 10.50 33.65 -1.33
N GLU A 79 10.61 34.73 -0.57
CA GLU A 79 9.96 34.91 0.73
C GLU A 79 8.82 35.95 0.64
N ASP A 80 8.58 36.51 -0.55
CA ASP A 80 7.51 37.46 -0.81
C ASP A 80 6.20 36.74 -1.15
N ALA A 81 5.25 36.81 -0.22
CA ALA A 81 3.90 36.27 -0.41
C ALA A 81 3.14 36.96 -1.57
N GLY A 82 3.61 38.11 -2.09
CA GLY A 82 3.09 38.77 -3.28
C GLY A 82 3.11 37.89 -4.54
N ALA A 83 3.91 36.81 -4.56
CA ALA A 83 3.89 35.80 -5.62
C ALA A 83 2.57 34.99 -5.68
N PHE A 84 1.84 34.87 -4.56
CA PHE A 84 0.62 34.06 -4.45
C PHE A 84 -0.59 34.79 -5.04
N THR A 85 -0.60 34.84 -6.37
CA THR A 85 -1.72 35.31 -7.20
C THR A 85 -1.95 34.30 -8.31
N THR A 86 -3.13 34.29 -8.94
CA THR A 86 -3.40 33.38 -10.07
C THR A 86 -2.35 33.50 -11.17
N ALA A 87 -1.94 34.72 -11.52
CA ALA A 87 -0.91 34.95 -12.55
C ALA A 87 0.50 34.59 -12.06
N GLY A 88 0.80 34.83 -10.79
CA GLY A 88 2.10 34.52 -10.20
C GLY A 88 2.35 33.02 -10.05
N LEU A 89 1.30 32.24 -9.78
CA LEU A 89 1.40 30.78 -9.61
C LEU A 89 1.25 29.99 -10.92
N ALA A 90 0.62 30.58 -11.94
CA ALA A 90 0.34 29.91 -13.22
C ALA A 90 1.55 29.25 -13.92
N PRO A 91 2.79 29.77 -13.83
CA PRO A 91 3.94 29.15 -14.49
C PRO A 91 4.40 27.83 -13.86
N TYR A 92 4.05 27.55 -12.59
CA TYR A 92 4.73 26.51 -11.81
C TYR A 92 3.93 25.21 -11.72
N GLU A 93 4.54 24.08 -12.08
CA GLU A 93 3.95 22.75 -11.89
C GLU A 93 3.90 22.34 -10.41
N ALA A 94 4.82 22.85 -9.58
CA ALA A 94 4.80 22.63 -8.14
C ALA A 94 5.26 23.86 -7.34
N VAL A 95 4.68 24.02 -6.14
CA VAL A 95 5.11 24.99 -5.12
C VAL A 95 5.62 24.25 -3.90
N VAL A 96 6.89 24.49 -3.55
CA VAL A 96 7.55 23.95 -2.36
C VAL A 96 7.42 24.96 -1.23
N PHE A 97 6.85 24.53 -0.10
CA PHE A 97 6.90 25.25 1.17
C PHE A 97 8.10 24.71 1.94
N LEU A 98 9.23 25.41 1.84
CA LEU A 98 10.50 25.01 2.45
C LEU A 98 10.61 25.62 3.84
N SER A 99 10.26 24.84 4.86
CA SER A 99 10.33 25.23 6.27
C SER A 99 9.67 26.58 6.59
N THR A 100 8.53 26.86 5.95
CA THR A 100 7.68 28.01 6.30
C THR A 100 7.17 27.85 7.74
N THR A 101 6.85 28.95 8.43
CA THR A 101 6.28 28.88 9.79
C THR A 101 5.30 30.03 10.04
N GLY A 102 4.26 29.76 10.82
CA GLY A 102 3.24 30.75 11.18
C GLY A 102 2.24 31.06 10.06
N ASP A 103 1.60 32.23 10.16
CA ASP A 103 0.63 32.75 9.18
C ASP A 103 1.36 33.62 8.15
N VAL A 104 1.47 33.12 6.91
CA VAL A 104 2.39 33.63 5.88
C VAL A 104 1.65 34.18 4.66
N LEU A 105 0.39 33.80 4.45
CA LEU A 105 -0.49 34.21 3.36
C LEU A 105 -1.75 34.88 3.91
N ASN A 106 -2.14 36.04 3.37
CA ASN A 106 -3.44 36.63 3.65
C ASN A 106 -4.59 35.95 2.86
N ASP A 107 -5.84 36.28 3.17
CA ASP A 107 -7.05 35.71 2.54
C ASP A 107 -7.01 35.67 0.99
N ALA A 108 -6.51 36.73 0.35
CA ALA A 108 -6.44 36.81 -1.11
C ALA A 108 -5.38 35.85 -1.68
N GLN A 109 -4.26 35.70 -0.97
CA GLN A 109 -3.17 34.79 -1.32
C GLN A 109 -3.55 33.33 -1.06
N GLN A 110 -4.23 33.07 0.06
CA GLN A 110 -4.84 31.76 0.38
C GLN A 110 -5.80 31.36 -0.75
N THR A 111 -6.75 32.23 -1.12
CA THR A 111 -7.70 31.98 -2.22
C THR A 111 -6.99 31.66 -3.55
N ALA A 112 -5.92 32.39 -3.87
CA ALA A 112 -5.14 32.13 -5.08
C ALA A 112 -4.45 30.75 -5.04
N PHE A 113 -3.98 30.33 -3.86
CA PHE A 113 -3.35 29.02 -3.69
C PHE A 113 -4.36 27.88 -3.73
N GLU A 114 -5.57 28.03 -3.16
CA GLU A 114 -6.66 27.04 -3.33
C GLU A 114 -6.97 26.83 -4.81
N GLN A 115 -7.11 27.93 -5.57
CA GLN A 115 -7.35 27.86 -7.01
C GLN A 115 -6.20 27.19 -7.76
N TYR A 116 -4.95 27.44 -7.37
CA TYR A 116 -3.79 26.79 -7.95
C TYR A 116 -3.84 25.27 -7.78
N ILE A 117 -4.09 24.79 -6.55
CA ILE A 117 -4.23 23.37 -6.25
C ILE A 117 -5.44 22.78 -6.98
N ASN A 118 -6.59 23.45 -6.95
CA ASN A 118 -7.82 22.98 -7.60
C ASN A 118 -7.69 22.83 -9.13
N ASN A 119 -6.74 23.54 -9.73
CA ASN A 119 -6.43 23.45 -11.15
C ASN A 119 -5.31 22.45 -11.48
N GLY A 120 -4.90 21.60 -10.52
CA GLY A 120 -3.93 20.53 -10.74
C GLY A 120 -2.49 20.85 -10.31
N GLY A 121 -2.28 21.99 -9.64
CA GLY A 121 -0.99 22.39 -9.10
C GLY A 121 -0.46 21.45 -8.02
N GLY A 122 0.87 21.34 -7.93
CA GLY A 122 1.57 20.53 -6.94
C GLY A 122 1.95 21.31 -5.68
N TYR A 123 1.86 20.65 -4.53
CA TYR A 123 2.37 21.13 -3.23
C TYR A 123 3.43 20.17 -2.70
N VAL A 124 4.53 20.73 -2.21
CA VAL A 124 5.58 20.00 -1.48
C VAL A 124 5.82 20.71 -0.14
N GLY A 125 5.40 20.11 0.96
CA GLY A 125 5.70 20.59 2.30
C GLY A 125 6.98 19.95 2.85
N VAL A 126 7.93 20.78 3.30
CA VAL A 126 9.18 20.29 3.92
C VAL A 126 9.24 20.76 5.36
N HIS A 127 9.45 19.80 6.27
CA HIS A 127 9.67 19.98 7.69
C HIS A 127 8.64 20.91 8.36
N ALA A 128 9.01 22.16 8.59
CA ALA A 128 8.22 23.18 9.27
C ALA A 128 7.01 23.67 8.47
N ALA A 129 6.85 23.25 7.21
CA ALA A 129 5.62 23.46 6.48
C ALA A 129 4.36 22.95 7.24
N ALA A 130 4.50 21.98 8.16
CA ALA A 130 3.40 21.58 9.05
C ALA A 130 3.12 22.56 10.21
N ASP A 131 4.03 23.50 10.49
CA ASP A 131 3.93 24.61 11.45
C ASP A 131 3.46 25.91 10.77
N THR A 132 2.65 25.79 9.72
CA THR A 132 2.21 26.91 8.86
C THR A 132 0.68 26.95 8.78
N GLU A 133 0.09 28.14 8.76
CA GLU A 133 -1.34 28.39 8.45
C GLU A 133 -2.35 27.59 9.32
N TYR A 134 -2.15 27.56 10.65
CA TYR A 134 -2.97 26.76 11.58
C TYR A 134 -4.48 27.06 11.58
N ASP A 135 -4.87 28.28 11.21
CA ASP A 135 -6.26 28.72 11.23
C ASP A 135 -6.95 28.58 9.85
N TRP A 136 -6.29 27.94 8.88
CA TRP A 136 -6.78 27.75 7.51
C TRP A 136 -7.07 26.25 7.25
N PRO A 137 -8.34 25.81 7.33
CA PRO A 137 -8.70 24.39 7.21
C PRO A 137 -8.29 23.74 5.88
N PHE A 138 -8.26 24.52 4.80
CA PHE A 138 -7.79 24.01 3.51
C PHE A 138 -6.30 23.61 3.59
N TYR A 139 -5.47 24.39 4.28
CA TYR A 139 -4.04 24.05 4.44
C TYR A 139 -3.83 22.88 5.38
N GLU A 140 -4.58 22.77 6.48
CA GLU A 140 -4.59 21.56 7.31
C GLU A 140 -4.89 20.33 6.46
N GLY A 141 -5.92 20.43 5.62
CA GLY A 141 -6.28 19.40 4.66
C GLY A 141 -5.19 19.17 3.61
N LEU A 142 -4.50 20.18 3.10
CA LEU A 142 -3.43 20.03 2.09
C LEU A 142 -2.18 19.37 2.68
N ALA A 143 -1.64 19.93 3.77
CA ALA A 143 -0.47 19.41 4.49
C ALA A 143 -0.76 18.01 5.06
N GLY A 144 -2.00 17.74 5.46
CA GLY A 144 -2.49 16.45 5.92
C GLY A 144 -2.34 16.18 7.41
N ALA A 145 -1.36 16.81 8.05
CA ALA A 145 -1.25 16.90 9.50
C ALA A 145 -0.45 18.15 9.86
N LEU A 146 -0.80 18.78 10.98
CA LEU A 146 -0.13 19.99 11.46
C LEU A 146 0.73 19.71 12.69
N PHE A 147 1.78 20.50 12.88
CA PHE A 147 2.75 20.36 13.96
C PHE A 147 2.09 20.49 15.34
N GLN A 148 2.55 19.65 16.28
CA GLN A 148 2.15 19.68 17.69
C GLN A 148 3.34 19.90 18.63
N SER A 149 4.42 19.14 18.45
CA SER A 149 5.64 19.22 19.28
C SER A 149 6.79 18.49 18.60
N HIS A 150 8.00 18.63 19.14
CA HIS A 150 9.15 17.81 18.75
C HIS A 150 10.07 17.60 19.96
N PRO A 151 10.85 16.51 20.00
CA PRO A 151 11.98 16.37 20.91
C PRO A 151 13.21 17.10 20.37
N ALA A 152 14.34 16.99 21.07
CA ALA A 152 15.62 17.45 20.53
C ALA A 152 16.02 16.62 19.28
N VAL A 153 16.81 17.24 18.41
CA VAL A 153 17.46 16.59 17.27
C VAL A 153 18.17 15.33 17.74
N GLN A 154 17.83 14.19 17.14
CA GLN A 154 18.39 12.89 17.50
C GLN A 154 18.26 11.90 16.36
N SER A 155 18.99 10.80 16.46
CA SER A 155 18.88 9.70 15.49
C SER A 155 17.59 8.90 15.73
N ALA A 156 16.91 8.52 14.66
CA ALA A 156 15.75 7.62 14.67
C ALA A 156 15.77 6.72 13.42
N THR A 157 15.12 5.57 13.54
CA THR A 157 14.85 4.69 12.41
C THR A 157 13.56 5.15 11.73
N VAL A 158 13.67 5.57 10.48
CA VAL A 158 12.52 5.79 9.59
C VAL A 158 12.19 4.45 8.90
N ARG A 159 11.00 3.94 9.13
CA ARG A 159 10.45 2.76 8.45
C ARG A 159 9.79 3.20 7.16
N VAL A 160 10.38 2.80 6.03
CA VAL A 160 9.83 3.08 4.70
C VAL A 160 8.75 2.04 4.39
N GLU A 161 7.51 2.51 4.29
CA GLU A 161 6.30 1.68 4.14
C GLU A 161 5.92 1.50 2.67
N ASP A 162 5.82 2.60 1.93
CA ASP A 162 5.72 2.58 0.47
C ASP A 162 7.13 2.75 -0.09
N ARG A 163 7.55 1.79 -0.89
CA ARG A 163 8.88 1.78 -1.50
C ARG A 163 8.77 1.70 -3.01
N ALA A 164 7.66 2.13 -3.62
CA ALA A 164 7.46 2.24 -5.06
C ALA A 164 7.34 3.69 -5.53
N HIS A 165 6.93 4.60 -4.63
CA HIS A 165 6.95 6.04 -4.88
C HIS A 165 8.40 6.52 -5.15
N ASP A 166 8.62 7.40 -6.14
CA ASP A 166 9.97 7.87 -6.55
C ASP A 166 10.78 8.47 -5.37
N ALA A 167 10.08 9.11 -4.43
CA ALA A 167 10.65 9.64 -3.19
C ALA A 167 11.22 8.57 -2.23
N THR A 168 10.83 7.30 -2.34
CA THR A 168 11.17 6.27 -1.36
C THR A 168 11.66 4.95 -1.98
N ALA A 169 11.59 4.81 -3.30
CA ALA A 169 11.95 3.58 -4.01
C ALA A 169 13.41 3.15 -3.83
N HIS A 170 14.32 4.12 -3.72
CA HIS A 170 15.76 3.92 -3.52
C HIS A 170 16.14 3.67 -2.06
N LEU A 171 15.25 3.97 -1.10
CA LEU A 171 15.57 3.91 0.32
C LEU A 171 15.54 2.50 0.88
N ASP A 172 16.45 2.22 1.82
CA ASP A 172 16.38 1.04 2.70
C ASP A 172 15.11 1.06 3.57
N ARG A 173 14.63 -0.14 3.96
CA ARG A 173 13.41 -0.26 4.78
C ARG A 173 13.57 0.47 6.10
N ALA A 174 14.72 0.23 6.74
CA ALA A 174 15.12 0.91 7.95
C ALA A 174 16.13 1.99 7.57
N TRP A 175 15.62 3.19 7.32
CA TRP A 175 16.44 4.33 6.98
C TRP A 175 16.83 5.07 8.26
N GLN A 176 18.08 4.86 8.71
CA GLN A 176 18.60 5.55 9.88
C GLN A 176 18.92 7.01 9.54
N ARG A 177 18.36 7.94 10.30
CA ARG A 177 18.60 9.38 10.09
C ARG A 177 18.71 10.12 11.42
N THR A 178 19.38 11.26 11.40
CA THR A 178 19.35 12.27 12.46
C THR A 178 18.64 13.50 11.94
N ASP A 179 17.59 13.93 12.62
CA ASP A 179 16.80 15.13 12.28
C ASP A 179 15.99 15.58 13.53
N GLU A 180 15.19 16.64 13.42
CA GLU A 180 14.19 17.01 14.41
C GLU A 180 12.83 16.37 14.07
N TRP A 181 12.35 15.46 14.92
CA TRP A 181 11.18 14.62 14.62
C TRP A 181 9.87 15.21 15.13
N TYR A 182 8.98 15.61 14.23
CA TYR A 182 7.71 16.23 14.59
C TYR A 182 6.68 15.20 15.05
N ASN A 183 6.04 15.47 16.18
CA ASN A 183 4.73 14.95 16.52
C ASN A 183 3.65 15.84 15.88
N TYR A 184 2.56 15.23 15.43
CA TYR A 184 1.49 15.90 14.71
C TYR A 184 0.19 15.91 15.51
N ARG A 185 -0.64 16.93 15.29
CA ARG A 185 -1.95 17.08 15.96
C ARG A 185 -2.91 15.95 15.59
N THR A 186 -2.76 15.40 14.39
CA THR A 186 -3.57 14.33 13.82
C THR A 186 -2.67 13.34 13.09
N ASN A 187 -3.15 12.11 12.92
CA ASN A 187 -2.45 11.10 12.12
C ASN A 187 -3.01 11.14 10.67
N PRO A 188 -2.17 11.36 9.65
CA PRO A 188 -2.61 11.54 8.27
C PRO A 188 -3.01 10.22 7.57
N ARG A 189 -2.77 9.04 8.16
CA ARG A 189 -2.92 7.73 7.50
C ARG A 189 -4.33 7.46 6.94
N ALA A 190 -5.36 8.04 7.55
CA ALA A 190 -6.74 7.88 7.07
C ALA A 190 -7.03 8.72 5.81
N SER A 191 -6.27 9.79 5.57
CA SER A 191 -6.51 10.77 4.50
C SER A 191 -5.37 10.92 3.50
N ALA A 192 -4.21 10.27 3.74
CA ALA A 192 -3.07 10.24 2.85
C ALA A 192 -2.45 8.84 2.72
N ARG A 193 -1.70 8.62 1.65
CA ARG A 193 -0.79 7.48 1.53
C ARG A 193 0.46 7.76 2.35
N VAL A 194 0.63 7.01 3.44
CA VAL A 194 1.88 7.06 4.22
C VAL A 194 2.99 6.38 3.41
N LEU A 195 4.09 7.11 3.22
CA LEU A 195 5.29 6.63 2.53
C LEU A 195 6.32 6.13 3.53
N ALA A 196 6.46 6.82 4.66
CA ALA A 196 7.36 6.41 5.74
C ALA A 196 6.82 6.85 7.11
N SER A 197 7.20 6.09 8.14
CA SER A 197 6.87 6.36 9.54
C SER A 197 8.09 6.25 10.45
N LEU A 198 8.10 6.98 11.55
CA LEU A 198 9.12 6.84 12.58
C LEU A 198 8.86 5.61 13.44
N ASP A 199 9.95 4.90 13.75
CA ASP A 199 9.95 3.88 14.78
C ASP A 199 10.11 4.53 16.16
N GLU A 200 9.02 4.75 16.88
CA GLU A 200 9.03 5.34 18.23
C GLU A 200 9.83 4.52 19.26
N SER A 201 10.21 3.27 18.97
CA SER A 201 11.11 2.51 19.85
C SER A 201 12.60 2.85 19.66
N SER A 202 12.95 3.55 18.58
CA SER A 202 14.33 3.87 18.20
C SER A 202 14.83 5.23 18.71
N TYR A 203 13.92 6.07 19.23
CA TYR A 203 14.22 7.42 19.71
C TYR A 203 13.29 7.80 20.87
N SER A 204 13.49 8.99 21.45
CA SER A 204 12.69 9.48 22.58
C SER A 204 11.85 10.70 22.23
N GLY A 205 10.64 10.79 22.78
CA GLY A 205 9.74 11.93 22.65
C GLY A 205 8.69 11.85 21.54
N GLY A 206 8.56 10.69 20.89
CA GLY A 206 7.39 10.37 20.05
C GLY A 206 6.10 10.31 20.89
N SER A 207 5.03 10.89 20.37
CA SER A 207 3.72 10.93 21.04
C SER A 207 2.55 10.52 20.13
N MET A 208 2.82 9.83 19.03
CA MET A 208 1.84 9.42 18.03
C MET A 208 1.27 8.01 18.28
N SER A 209 1.57 7.43 19.44
CA SER A 209 1.04 6.13 19.89
C SER A 209 1.44 4.96 19.00
N GLY A 210 2.69 4.96 18.53
CA GLY A 210 3.31 3.89 17.73
C GLY A 210 3.06 3.97 16.23
N ASP A 211 2.01 4.66 15.77
CA ASP A 211 1.78 4.94 14.35
C ASP A 211 2.15 6.40 14.06
N HIS A 212 3.40 6.60 13.63
CA HIS A 212 4.00 7.93 13.48
C HIS A 212 4.43 8.22 12.03
N PRO A 213 3.48 8.51 11.11
CA PRO A 213 3.82 8.94 9.76
C PRO A 213 4.73 10.16 9.75
N ILE A 214 5.76 10.13 8.91
CA ILE A 214 6.74 11.22 8.76
C ILE A 214 6.93 11.66 7.31
N ALA A 215 6.48 10.86 6.34
CA ALA A 215 6.35 11.28 4.95
C ALA A 215 5.09 10.68 4.34
N TRP A 216 4.35 11.46 3.55
CA TRP A 216 3.12 11.02 2.91
C TRP A 216 2.82 11.80 1.64
N CYS A 217 1.95 11.22 0.81
CA CYS A 217 1.43 11.87 -0.38
C CYS A 217 -0.09 11.69 -0.50
N LYS A 218 -0.76 12.57 -1.24
CA LYS A 218 -2.17 12.44 -1.59
C LYS A 218 -2.56 13.33 -2.77
N ASP A 219 -3.56 12.89 -3.51
CA ASP A 219 -4.36 13.80 -4.31
C ASP A 219 -5.21 14.66 -3.36
N TYR A 220 -5.28 15.97 -3.59
CA TYR A 220 -6.01 16.89 -2.74
C TYR A 220 -6.70 17.97 -3.58
N GLU A 221 -8.03 17.98 -3.52
CA GLU A 221 -8.92 18.93 -4.22
C GLU A 221 -8.64 19.16 -5.72
N GLY A 222 -8.01 18.20 -6.40
CA GLY A 222 -7.68 18.27 -7.83
C GLY A 222 -6.18 18.40 -8.12
N GLY A 223 -5.39 18.77 -7.11
CA GLY A 223 -3.94 18.83 -7.16
C GLY A 223 -3.26 17.65 -6.45
N ARG A 224 -1.94 17.75 -6.31
CA ARG A 224 -1.08 16.73 -5.68
C ARG A 224 -0.34 17.33 -4.49
N ALA A 225 -0.35 16.65 -3.35
CA ALA A 225 0.31 17.10 -2.13
C ALA A 225 1.28 16.03 -1.63
N PHE A 226 2.57 16.40 -1.55
CA PHE A 226 3.60 15.62 -0.90
C PHE A 226 4.07 16.35 0.36
N TYR A 227 4.33 15.61 1.43
CA TYR A 227 4.92 16.15 2.64
C TYR A 227 6.03 15.25 3.17
N THR A 228 7.10 15.85 3.67
CA THR A 228 8.14 15.18 4.46
C THR A 228 8.44 15.98 5.72
N GLY A 229 8.46 15.30 6.86
CA GLY A 229 8.79 15.87 8.17
C GLY A 229 10.29 16.03 8.43
N GLY A 230 11.14 15.45 7.59
CA GLY A 230 12.58 15.68 7.64
C GLY A 230 12.99 17.00 6.98
N GLY A 231 14.22 17.45 7.25
CA GLY A 231 14.78 18.67 6.68
C GLY A 231 15.01 19.80 7.69
N HIS A 232 15.01 19.52 9.00
CA HIS A 232 15.39 20.50 10.01
C HIS A 232 16.86 20.87 9.91
N THR A 233 17.72 19.85 9.86
CA THR A 233 19.18 20.01 9.97
C THR A 233 19.78 20.42 8.64
N ASP A 234 20.73 21.34 8.66
CA ASP A 234 21.54 21.76 7.51
C ASP A 234 22.16 20.53 6.80
N GLU A 235 22.63 19.55 7.57
CA GLU A 235 23.25 18.32 7.05
C GLU A 235 22.31 17.45 6.20
N SER A 236 20.98 17.53 6.39
CA SER A 236 20.02 16.74 5.62
C SER A 236 20.16 17.02 4.12
N TYR A 237 20.41 18.27 3.75
CA TYR A 237 20.51 18.71 2.36
C TYR A 237 21.84 18.36 1.68
N GLY A 238 22.81 17.85 2.45
CA GLY A 238 24.05 17.24 1.93
C GLY A 238 23.97 15.71 1.75
N GLN A 239 22.92 15.06 2.25
CA GLN A 239 22.79 13.60 2.23
C GLN A 239 22.11 13.12 0.95
N ALA A 240 22.77 12.24 0.19
CA ALA A 240 22.27 11.73 -1.09
C ALA A 240 20.86 11.15 -1.00
N GLU A 241 20.61 10.30 0.00
CA GLU A 241 19.31 9.64 0.22
C GLU A 241 18.17 10.65 0.45
N PHE A 242 18.41 11.69 1.26
CA PHE A 242 17.39 12.72 1.53
C PHE A 242 17.16 13.62 0.33
N ARG A 243 18.22 13.98 -0.39
CA ARG A 243 18.11 14.76 -1.64
C ARG A 243 17.30 14.02 -2.69
N ARG A 244 17.52 12.69 -2.83
CA ARG A 244 16.72 11.85 -3.74
C ARG A 244 15.27 11.70 -3.26
N HIS A 245 15.03 11.61 -1.94
CA HIS A 245 13.69 11.65 -1.37
C HIS A 245 12.95 12.96 -1.69
N LEU A 246 13.62 14.11 -1.50
CA LEU A 246 13.07 15.43 -1.84
C LEU A 246 12.80 15.56 -3.34
N LEU A 247 13.73 15.12 -4.19
CA LEU A 247 13.57 15.11 -5.63
C LEU A 247 12.33 14.32 -6.06
N GLY A 248 12.15 13.11 -5.54
CA GLY A 248 11.00 12.28 -5.90
C GLY A 248 9.67 12.86 -5.42
N GLY A 249 9.65 13.58 -4.29
CA GLY A 249 8.48 14.34 -3.83
C GLY A 249 8.13 15.49 -4.77
N VAL A 250 9.14 16.24 -5.22
CA VAL A 250 8.97 17.34 -6.19
C VAL A 250 8.50 16.82 -7.55
N ARG A 251 9.13 15.77 -8.08
CA ARG A 251 8.77 15.17 -9.38
C ARG A 251 7.33 14.64 -9.37
N TRP A 252 6.93 13.97 -8.30
CA TRP A 252 5.55 13.49 -8.18
C TRP A 252 4.54 14.64 -8.04
N ALA A 253 4.81 15.63 -7.18
CA ALA A 253 3.94 16.79 -7.02
C ALA A 253 3.79 17.57 -8.34
N ALA A 254 4.86 17.69 -9.13
CA ALA A 254 4.85 18.30 -10.46
C ALA A 254 4.17 17.44 -11.55
N GLY A 255 3.82 16.18 -11.27
CA GLY A 255 3.18 15.27 -12.23
C GLY A 255 4.15 14.64 -13.23
N VAL A 256 5.44 14.62 -12.91
CA VAL A 256 6.52 14.07 -13.75
C VAL A 256 6.66 12.55 -13.53
N THR A 257 6.35 12.07 -12.33
CA THR A 257 6.35 10.64 -11.98
C THR A 257 4.98 10.22 -11.46
N GLU A 258 4.65 8.94 -11.66
CA GLU A 258 3.38 8.34 -11.23
C GLU A 258 3.53 7.62 -9.88
N ALA A 259 2.51 7.72 -9.02
CA ALA A 259 2.41 6.91 -7.82
C ALA A 259 0.94 6.80 -7.35
N ASP A 260 0.61 5.70 -6.66
CA ASP A 260 -0.69 5.55 -6.00
C ASP A 260 -0.70 6.20 -4.61
N CYS A 261 -1.09 7.46 -4.56
CA CYS A 261 -1.15 8.26 -3.34
C CYS A 261 -2.52 8.23 -2.63
N ARG A 262 -3.38 7.25 -2.95
CA ARG A 262 -4.63 7.06 -2.20
C ARG A 262 -4.37 6.40 -0.84
N PRO A 263 -5.13 6.74 0.21
CA PRO A 263 -5.04 6.05 1.49
C PRO A 263 -5.29 4.55 1.34
N GLU A 264 -4.41 3.71 1.90
CA GLU A 264 -4.53 2.25 1.81
C GLU A 264 -5.47 1.66 2.88
N THR A 265 -6.75 2.05 2.83
CA THR A 265 -7.76 1.56 3.76
C THR A 265 -8.38 0.23 3.31
N GLY A 266 -8.49 -0.73 4.24
CA GLY A 266 -9.22 -1.99 4.05
C GLY A 266 -8.47 -3.10 3.32
N TYR A 267 -7.16 -2.97 3.12
CA TYR A 267 -6.31 -4.07 2.67
C TYR A 267 -5.89 -4.95 3.85
N THR A 268 -5.90 -6.27 3.63
CA THR A 268 -5.36 -7.26 4.56
C THR A 268 -4.07 -7.83 3.97
N SER A 269 -3.02 -7.91 4.77
CA SER A 269 -1.76 -8.52 4.35
C SER A 269 -1.96 -10.01 4.08
N LEU A 270 -1.46 -10.46 2.93
CA LEU A 270 -1.24 -11.87 2.60
C LEU A 270 0.23 -12.25 2.85
N PHE A 271 1.15 -11.31 2.66
CA PHE A 271 2.58 -11.45 2.96
C PHE A 271 3.15 -10.09 3.40
N ASP A 272 3.64 -10.05 4.64
CA ASP A 272 4.20 -8.84 5.29
C ASP A 272 5.72 -8.85 5.43
N GLY A 273 6.39 -9.86 4.87
CA GLY A 273 7.84 -10.04 5.00
C GLY A 273 8.29 -10.91 6.17
N SER A 274 7.43 -11.19 7.15
CA SER A 274 7.82 -11.91 8.37
C SER A 274 7.90 -13.43 8.20
N GLY A 275 7.21 -13.97 7.19
CA GLY A 275 7.13 -15.40 6.93
C GLY A 275 6.15 -15.75 5.82
N THR A 276 6.10 -17.03 5.46
CA THR A 276 5.29 -17.54 4.34
C THR A 276 4.04 -18.29 4.82
N SER A 277 3.54 -17.97 6.01
CA SER A 277 2.33 -18.61 6.55
C SER A 277 1.15 -18.37 5.61
N GLY A 278 0.42 -19.44 5.28
CA GLY A 278 -0.70 -19.39 4.33
C GLY A 278 -0.31 -19.46 2.86
N TRP A 279 0.98 -19.61 2.55
CA TRP A 279 1.48 -19.82 1.18
C TRP A 279 1.95 -21.25 0.96
N SER A 280 1.93 -21.73 -0.28
CA SER A 280 2.52 -23.01 -0.68
C SER A 280 3.21 -22.89 -2.04
N GLN A 281 4.26 -23.68 -2.23
CA GLN A 281 5.02 -23.76 -3.48
C GLN A 281 4.60 -24.98 -4.29
N ALA A 282 4.35 -24.77 -5.58
CA ALA A 282 4.19 -25.81 -6.59
C ALA A 282 5.37 -25.77 -7.58
N GLY A 283 5.79 -26.93 -8.08
CA GLY A 283 6.85 -27.04 -9.08
C GLY A 283 8.29 -27.05 -8.53
N PRO A 284 9.30 -27.23 -9.41
CA PRO A 284 10.70 -27.39 -9.03
C PRO A 284 11.44 -26.11 -8.58
N GLY A 285 10.97 -24.91 -8.90
CA GLY A 285 11.60 -23.68 -8.37
C GLY A 285 10.97 -23.20 -7.05
N GLY A 286 11.42 -22.06 -6.55
CA GLY A 286 11.00 -21.54 -5.25
C GLY A 286 11.40 -20.10 -4.97
N PHE A 287 11.21 -19.69 -3.72
CA PHE A 287 11.47 -18.32 -3.25
C PHE A 287 12.34 -18.31 -2.00
N THR A 288 13.32 -17.41 -1.97
CA THR A 288 14.12 -17.14 -0.77
C THR A 288 13.50 -15.95 -0.05
N LEU A 289 13.20 -16.11 1.24
CA LEU A 289 12.77 -15.02 2.10
C LEU A 289 14.00 -14.32 2.70
N ALA A 290 14.24 -13.08 2.27
CA ALA A 290 15.27 -12.20 2.82
C ALA A 290 14.83 -10.74 2.69
N ASP A 291 15.20 -9.91 3.66
CA ASP A 291 14.87 -8.47 3.67
C ASP A 291 13.38 -8.18 3.37
N ASP A 292 12.51 -8.95 4.06
CA ASP A 292 11.05 -8.87 3.95
C ASP A 292 10.49 -9.12 2.53
N SER A 293 11.30 -9.75 1.67
CA SER A 293 11.01 -9.99 0.26
C SER A 293 11.17 -11.47 -0.10
N LEU A 294 10.37 -11.92 -1.05
CA LEU A 294 10.44 -13.25 -1.65
C LEU A 294 11.10 -13.14 -3.01
N THR A 295 12.32 -13.66 -3.16
CA THR A 295 13.07 -13.63 -4.44
C THR A 295 13.05 -15.00 -5.10
N SER A 296 12.62 -15.06 -6.36
CA SER A 296 12.53 -16.30 -7.14
C SER A 296 13.91 -16.93 -7.39
N TYR A 297 13.94 -18.27 -7.46
CA TYR A 297 15.08 -19.04 -7.94
C TYR A 297 14.64 -20.41 -8.50
N GLY A 298 15.49 -21.02 -9.33
CA GLY A 298 15.26 -22.35 -9.89
C GLY A 298 14.32 -22.35 -11.10
N GLY A 299 13.83 -23.53 -11.50
CA GLY A 299 12.98 -23.72 -12.67
C GLY A 299 11.55 -23.21 -12.48
N LEU A 300 10.59 -23.63 -13.32
CA LEU A 300 9.19 -23.21 -13.23
C LEU A 300 8.55 -23.52 -11.87
N GLY A 301 7.71 -22.62 -11.37
CA GLY A 301 6.93 -22.85 -10.17
C GLY A 301 5.92 -21.75 -9.89
N MET A 302 5.10 -22.01 -8.88
CA MET A 302 4.00 -21.15 -8.47
C MET A 302 3.94 -21.10 -6.94
N MET A 303 4.23 -19.96 -6.35
CA MET A 303 3.98 -19.72 -4.93
C MET A 303 2.61 -19.08 -4.80
N TRP A 304 1.66 -19.76 -4.16
CA TRP A 304 0.27 -19.33 -4.13
C TRP A 304 -0.32 -19.32 -2.72
N TYR A 305 -1.27 -18.42 -2.51
CA TYR A 305 -1.91 -18.22 -1.21
C TYR A 305 -3.03 -19.24 -1.01
N THR A 306 -2.75 -20.24 -0.17
CA THR A 306 -3.63 -21.39 0.07
C THR A 306 -4.65 -21.13 1.18
N ALA A 307 -4.35 -20.19 2.09
CA ALA A 307 -5.21 -19.91 3.24
C ALA A 307 -6.56 -19.28 2.86
N ARG A 308 -6.72 -18.81 1.62
CA ARG A 308 -7.97 -18.23 1.13
C ARG A 308 -8.14 -18.43 -0.38
N GLU A 309 -9.31 -18.91 -0.77
CA GLU A 309 -9.85 -18.73 -2.11
C GLU A 309 -10.55 -17.37 -2.21
N PHE A 310 -10.26 -16.61 -3.26
CA PHE A 310 -10.90 -15.34 -3.54
C PHE A 310 -12.18 -15.55 -4.32
N THR A 311 -13.27 -14.92 -3.88
CA THR A 311 -14.57 -14.96 -4.54
C THR A 311 -15.13 -13.55 -4.68
N GLY A 312 -15.83 -13.30 -5.79
CA GLY A 312 -16.45 -12.01 -6.08
C GLY A 312 -15.45 -10.95 -6.55
N ASP A 313 -15.71 -9.69 -6.20
CA ASP A 313 -14.88 -8.56 -6.58
C ASP A 313 -13.76 -8.37 -5.54
N TYR A 314 -12.53 -8.16 -5.99
CA TYR A 314 -11.38 -7.98 -5.09
C TYR A 314 -10.27 -7.19 -5.76
N SER A 315 -9.39 -6.63 -4.94
CA SER A 315 -8.16 -5.98 -5.36
C SER A 315 -7.00 -6.68 -4.71
N VAL A 316 -6.00 -7.05 -5.50
CA VAL A 316 -4.70 -7.49 -5.01
C VAL A 316 -3.70 -6.39 -5.29
N LYS A 317 -2.92 -6.00 -4.28
CA LYS A 317 -1.74 -5.19 -4.48
C LYS A 317 -0.50 -5.97 -4.08
N LEU A 318 0.58 -5.77 -4.79
CA LEU A 318 1.90 -6.31 -4.47
C LEU A 318 2.98 -5.40 -5.01
N ASP A 319 4.14 -5.43 -4.37
CA ASP A 319 5.32 -4.77 -4.89
C ASP A 319 6.23 -5.82 -5.51
N TRP A 320 6.87 -5.48 -6.62
CA TRP A 320 7.82 -6.34 -7.31
C TRP A 320 9.05 -5.55 -7.77
N LYS A 321 10.18 -6.23 -7.92
CA LYS A 321 11.44 -5.66 -8.40
C LYS A 321 12.22 -6.69 -9.21
N MET A 322 12.82 -6.21 -10.30
CA MET A 322 13.79 -6.93 -11.11
C MET A 322 15.08 -6.10 -11.17
N ASP A 323 16.23 -6.73 -10.95
CA ASP A 323 17.54 -6.04 -11.01
C ASP A 323 18.10 -6.02 -12.44
N ASP A 324 17.63 -6.93 -13.30
CA ASP A 324 17.97 -7.07 -14.69
C ASP A 324 16.73 -7.47 -15.52
N ASP A 325 16.97 -7.86 -16.78
CA ASP A 325 15.95 -8.40 -17.66
C ASP A 325 15.60 -9.82 -17.20
N SER A 326 14.44 -9.97 -16.56
CA SER A 326 13.95 -11.20 -15.94
C SER A 326 12.47 -11.38 -16.25
N ASN A 327 12.01 -12.63 -16.31
CA ASN A 327 10.62 -12.98 -16.59
C ASN A 327 9.91 -13.56 -15.35
N SER A 328 8.70 -13.07 -15.06
CA SER A 328 7.82 -13.61 -14.02
C SER A 328 6.37 -13.15 -14.26
N GLY A 329 5.48 -13.49 -13.34
CA GLY A 329 4.10 -13.05 -13.41
C GLY A 329 3.34 -13.19 -12.10
N VAL A 330 2.24 -12.45 -12.01
CA VAL A 330 1.24 -12.59 -10.94
C VAL A 330 0.03 -13.31 -11.51
N PHE A 331 -0.43 -14.35 -10.83
CA PHE A 331 -1.54 -15.19 -11.29
C PHE A 331 -2.79 -14.94 -10.48
N LEU A 332 -3.93 -14.86 -11.16
CA LEU A 332 -5.27 -14.74 -10.57
C LEU A 332 -6.21 -15.81 -11.11
N GLY A 333 -7.19 -16.22 -10.30
CA GLY A 333 -8.36 -16.97 -10.79
C GLY A 333 -8.11 -18.43 -11.16
N PHE A 334 -7.10 -19.07 -10.57
CA PHE A 334 -6.80 -20.49 -10.80
C PHE A 334 -7.21 -21.37 -9.60
N PRO A 335 -7.52 -22.67 -9.83
CA PRO A 335 -7.89 -23.59 -8.76
C PRO A 335 -6.67 -24.02 -7.93
N ALA A 336 -6.93 -24.49 -6.70
CA ALA A 336 -5.90 -25.10 -5.85
C ALA A 336 -5.19 -26.27 -6.57
N SER A 337 -3.85 -26.27 -6.55
CA SER A 337 -3.03 -27.27 -7.24
C SER A 337 -1.61 -27.34 -6.68
N ASP A 338 -0.99 -28.52 -6.73
CA ASP A 338 0.45 -28.73 -6.53
C ASP A 338 1.24 -28.78 -7.85
N ASP A 339 0.55 -28.77 -8.98
CA ASP A 339 1.10 -28.59 -10.33
C ASP A 339 1.12 -27.09 -10.70
N PRO A 340 2.30 -26.48 -10.96
CA PRO A 340 2.39 -25.08 -11.36
C PRO A 340 1.70 -24.78 -12.69
N TRP A 341 1.55 -25.77 -13.59
CA TRP A 341 0.86 -25.58 -14.87
C TRP A 341 -0.63 -25.35 -14.70
N SER A 342 -1.23 -25.78 -13.58
CA SER A 342 -2.64 -25.51 -13.32
C SER A 342 -2.96 -24.00 -13.28
N ALA A 343 -2.05 -23.18 -12.74
CA ALA A 343 -2.21 -21.73 -12.75
C ALA A 343 -2.13 -21.14 -14.17
N VAL A 344 -1.22 -21.67 -14.99
CA VAL A 344 -1.03 -21.28 -16.40
C VAL A 344 -2.24 -21.67 -17.26
N ASP A 345 -2.75 -22.87 -17.05
CA ASP A 345 -3.81 -23.46 -17.87
C ASP A 345 -5.20 -22.96 -17.50
N ASN A 346 -5.41 -22.52 -16.25
CA ASN A 346 -6.74 -22.17 -15.74
C ASN A 346 -6.87 -20.73 -15.23
N GLY A 347 -5.76 -20.05 -14.93
CA GLY A 347 -5.75 -18.67 -14.41
C GLY A 347 -5.43 -17.61 -15.45
N TYR A 348 -5.12 -16.41 -14.97
CA TYR A 348 -4.62 -15.31 -15.77
C TYR A 348 -3.30 -14.80 -15.20
N GLU A 349 -2.28 -14.78 -16.05
CA GLU A 349 -0.97 -14.20 -15.74
C GLU A 349 -0.94 -12.73 -16.11
N ILE A 350 -0.56 -11.90 -15.14
CA ILE A 350 -0.16 -10.52 -15.35
C ILE A 350 1.36 -10.52 -15.41
N GLN A 351 1.89 -10.27 -16.59
CA GLN A 351 3.32 -10.39 -16.90
C GLN A 351 4.17 -9.37 -16.16
N ILE A 352 5.39 -9.79 -15.82
CA ILE A 352 6.51 -8.96 -15.38
C ILE A 352 7.68 -9.32 -16.29
N ASP A 353 7.89 -8.50 -17.32
CA ASP A 353 8.97 -8.65 -18.29
C ASP A 353 9.14 -7.31 -19.04
N ALA A 354 10.30 -6.66 -18.90
CA ALA A 354 10.47 -5.30 -19.43
C ALA A 354 10.71 -5.25 -20.94
N THR A 355 11.21 -6.31 -21.56
CA THR A 355 11.86 -6.26 -22.89
C THR A 355 11.13 -7.01 -23.99
N ASP A 356 10.13 -7.82 -23.61
CA ASP A 356 9.38 -8.65 -24.55
C ASP A 356 8.37 -7.92 -25.44
N SER A 357 7.74 -8.69 -26.35
CA SER A 357 6.71 -8.18 -27.26
C SER A 357 5.51 -7.58 -26.50
N PRO A 358 4.77 -6.61 -27.09
CA PRO A 358 3.69 -5.90 -26.39
C PRO A 358 2.61 -6.79 -25.73
N ASP A 359 2.39 -8.00 -26.25
CA ASP A 359 1.44 -9.01 -25.75
C ASP A 359 2.00 -9.96 -24.68
N ARG A 360 3.28 -9.79 -24.31
CA ARG A 360 4.02 -10.64 -23.34
C ARG A 360 4.87 -9.85 -22.36
N THR A 361 4.66 -8.54 -22.31
CA THR A 361 5.46 -7.63 -21.52
C THR A 361 4.77 -7.22 -20.21
N THR A 362 5.50 -6.57 -19.31
CA THR A 362 5.01 -6.02 -18.02
C THR A 362 3.62 -5.41 -18.16
N GLY A 363 2.64 -5.98 -17.45
CA GLY A 363 1.25 -5.54 -17.40
C GLY A 363 0.33 -6.09 -18.49
N SER A 364 0.85 -6.89 -19.43
CA SER A 364 0.00 -7.67 -20.34
C SER A 364 -0.70 -8.80 -19.58
N VAL A 365 -1.89 -9.17 -20.04
CA VAL A 365 -2.52 -10.44 -19.66
C VAL A 365 -1.99 -11.48 -20.64
N TYR A 366 -1.06 -12.33 -20.18
CA TYR A 366 -0.18 -13.13 -21.03
C TYR A 366 -0.94 -13.93 -22.09
N GLY A 367 -0.71 -13.65 -23.37
CA GLY A 367 -1.35 -14.35 -24.48
C GLY A 367 -2.83 -13.99 -24.72
N PHE A 368 -3.39 -13.04 -23.95
CA PHE A 368 -4.78 -12.58 -24.08
C PHE A 368 -4.91 -11.11 -24.46
N GLN A 369 -4.19 -10.21 -23.81
CA GLN A 369 -4.30 -8.77 -24.05
C GLN A 369 -3.00 -8.02 -23.74
N ALA A 370 -2.48 -7.29 -24.73
CA ALA A 370 -1.34 -6.39 -24.58
C ALA A 370 -1.62 -5.26 -23.59
N ALA A 371 -0.57 -4.75 -22.94
CA ALA A 371 -0.65 -3.53 -22.14
C ALA A 371 -0.73 -2.28 -23.05
N ASP A 372 -1.24 -1.18 -22.50
CA ASP A 372 -1.01 0.15 -23.06
C ASP A 372 0.47 0.50 -22.83
N ILE A 373 1.28 0.34 -23.87
CA ILE A 373 2.74 0.52 -23.81
C ILE A 373 3.11 1.96 -23.42
N ALA A 374 2.40 2.96 -23.91
CA ALA A 374 2.71 4.35 -23.57
C ALA A 374 2.41 4.64 -22.10
N ALA A 375 1.28 4.13 -21.58
CA ALA A 375 0.96 4.26 -20.16
C ALA A 375 1.92 3.46 -19.27
N ARG A 376 2.33 2.27 -19.72
CA ARG A 376 3.26 1.39 -19.02
C ARG A 376 4.66 1.99 -18.94
N ASP A 377 5.21 2.47 -20.05
CA ASP A 377 6.55 3.08 -20.07
C ASP A 377 6.59 4.39 -19.26
N ALA A 378 5.49 5.13 -19.18
CA ALA A 378 5.38 6.32 -18.34
C ALA A 378 5.33 6.01 -16.83
N ALA A 379 4.89 4.81 -16.44
CA ALA A 379 4.70 4.43 -15.05
C ALA A 379 5.78 3.49 -14.51
N LEU A 380 6.47 2.74 -15.38
CA LEU A 380 7.44 1.72 -15.00
C LEU A 380 8.72 2.35 -14.44
N ASN A 381 9.05 2.01 -13.20
CA ASN A 381 10.34 2.36 -12.61
C ASN A 381 11.47 1.53 -13.25
N PRO A 382 12.70 2.06 -13.34
CA PRO A 382 13.83 1.37 -13.96
C PRO A 382 14.23 0.10 -13.18
N PRO A 383 15.00 -0.81 -13.81
CA PRO A 383 15.56 -1.97 -13.10
C PRO A 383 16.35 -1.56 -11.85
N GLY A 384 16.20 -2.34 -10.77
CA GLY A 384 16.74 -2.02 -9.45
C GLY A 384 15.79 -1.21 -8.56
N ASP A 385 14.75 -0.59 -9.13
CA ASP A 385 13.70 0.09 -8.39
C ASP A 385 12.44 -0.80 -8.28
N TRP A 386 11.73 -0.62 -7.17
CA TRP A 386 10.49 -1.35 -6.92
C TRP A 386 9.32 -0.72 -7.68
N ASN A 387 8.42 -1.58 -8.12
CA ASN A 387 7.16 -1.24 -8.76
C ASN A 387 6.00 -1.80 -7.94
N THR A 388 4.83 -1.17 -8.01
CA THR A 388 3.59 -1.68 -7.41
C THR A 388 2.60 -2.05 -8.50
N TYR A 389 2.04 -3.24 -8.40
CA TYR A 389 0.79 -3.56 -9.06
C TYR A 389 -0.40 -3.38 -8.14
N GLU A 390 -1.50 -2.85 -8.71
CA GLU A 390 -2.84 -3.06 -8.20
C GLU A 390 -3.68 -3.75 -9.28
N LEU A 391 -4.21 -4.91 -8.95
CA LEU A 391 -5.00 -5.77 -9.81
C LEU A 391 -6.44 -5.78 -9.29
N ARG A 392 -7.33 -5.04 -9.95
CA ARG A 392 -8.73 -4.92 -9.54
C ARG A 392 -9.62 -5.81 -10.38
N VAL A 393 -10.25 -6.78 -9.73
CA VAL A 393 -11.25 -7.66 -10.31
C VAL A 393 -12.65 -7.15 -9.94
N THR A 394 -13.47 -6.90 -10.96
CA THR A 394 -14.89 -6.57 -10.83
C THR A 394 -15.68 -7.42 -11.82
N GLY A 395 -16.39 -8.41 -11.30
CA GLY A 395 -16.91 -9.49 -12.12
C GLY A 395 -15.77 -10.21 -12.87
N GLU A 396 -15.90 -10.36 -14.18
CA GLU A 396 -14.86 -10.96 -15.05
C GLU A 396 -13.92 -9.90 -15.67
N ARG A 397 -13.99 -8.64 -15.22
CA ARG A 397 -13.12 -7.55 -15.66
C ARG A 397 -11.93 -7.39 -14.73
N LEU A 398 -10.74 -7.28 -15.29
CA LEU A 398 -9.47 -7.03 -14.61
C LEU A 398 -8.89 -5.69 -15.07
N GLU A 399 -8.81 -4.73 -14.17
CA GLU A 399 -8.03 -3.51 -14.36
C GLU A 399 -6.65 -3.67 -13.72
N ILE A 400 -5.60 -3.36 -14.48
CA ILE A 400 -4.20 -3.47 -14.05
C ILE A 400 -3.64 -2.06 -13.94
N PHE A 401 -3.20 -1.70 -12.74
CA PHE A 401 -2.52 -0.45 -12.47
C PHE A 401 -1.06 -0.74 -12.10
N LEU A 402 -0.14 0.01 -12.72
CA LEU A 402 1.28 0.02 -12.40
C LEU A 402 1.62 1.39 -11.82
N ASN A 403 2.15 1.41 -10.59
CA ASN A 403 2.50 2.64 -9.87
C ASN A 403 1.36 3.69 -9.88
N GLY A 404 0.11 3.22 -9.74
CA GLY A 404 -1.08 4.07 -9.74
C GLY A 404 -1.67 4.38 -11.12
N ARG A 405 -0.91 4.20 -12.21
CA ARG A 405 -1.39 4.42 -13.58
C ARG A 405 -2.07 3.18 -14.13
N LYS A 406 -3.28 3.30 -14.68
CA LYS A 406 -3.94 2.18 -15.36
C LYS A 406 -3.22 1.88 -16.67
N ILE A 407 -2.79 0.64 -16.85
CA ILE A 407 -2.04 0.17 -18.04
C ILE A 407 -2.73 -0.97 -18.78
N ASN A 408 -3.77 -1.57 -18.19
CA ASN A 408 -4.57 -2.60 -18.85
C ASN A 408 -6.00 -2.63 -18.30
N ASP A 409 -6.94 -3.07 -19.14
CA ASP A 409 -8.37 -3.16 -18.85
C ASP A 409 -8.93 -4.37 -19.62
N PHE A 410 -8.70 -5.56 -19.06
CA PHE A 410 -9.01 -6.84 -19.66
C PHE A 410 -10.39 -7.33 -19.20
N THR A 411 -11.13 -8.01 -20.06
CA THR A 411 -12.37 -8.70 -19.68
C THR A 411 -12.31 -10.14 -20.13
N ASN A 412 -12.37 -11.06 -19.18
CA ASN A 412 -12.46 -12.49 -19.45
C ASN A 412 -13.75 -12.81 -20.21
N THR A 413 -13.62 -13.54 -21.31
CA THR A 413 -14.72 -14.07 -22.12
C THR A 413 -14.66 -15.60 -22.28
N ASP A 414 -13.63 -16.24 -21.73
CA ASP A 414 -13.45 -17.69 -21.74
C ASP A 414 -14.32 -18.31 -20.63
N PRO A 415 -15.32 -19.14 -20.96
CA PRO A 415 -16.15 -19.80 -19.95
C PRO A 415 -15.40 -20.87 -19.13
N ALA A 416 -14.20 -21.29 -19.55
CA ALA A 416 -13.39 -22.27 -18.83
C ALA A 416 -12.51 -21.65 -17.72
N ARG A 417 -12.34 -20.32 -17.72
CA ARG A 417 -11.55 -19.57 -16.72
C ARG A 417 -12.45 -18.57 -15.99
N SER A 418 -12.10 -18.19 -14.76
CA SER A 418 -12.83 -17.15 -14.05
C SER A 418 -11.90 -16.30 -13.20
N LEU A 419 -12.06 -14.97 -13.29
CA LEU A 419 -11.39 -14.05 -12.38
C LEU A 419 -12.14 -13.93 -11.04
N ARG A 420 -13.44 -14.25 -11.02
CA ARG A 420 -14.32 -14.13 -9.84
C ARG A 420 -14.12 -15.24 -8.81
N GLN A 421 -13.36 -16.27 -9.13
CA GLN A 421 -13.14 -17.41 -8.26
C GLN A 421 -11.74 -17.99 -8.48
N GLY A 422 -10.97 -18.16 -7.40
CA GLY A 422 -9.70 -18.89 -7.43
C GLY A 422 -8.67 -18.29 -6.48
N HIS A 423 -7.41 -18.65 -6.72
CA HIS A 423 -6.28 -18.24 -5.89
C HIS A 423 -5.46 -17.12 -6.54
N VAL A 424 -4.59 -16.53 -5.71
CA VAL A 424 -3.57 -15.56 -6.09
C VAL A 424 -2.22 -16.23 -5.95
N GLY A 425 -1.34 -16.04 -6.93
CA GLY A 425 0.01 -16.59 -6.91
C GLY A 425 1.04 -15.67 -7.56
N ILE A 426 2.31 -15.92 -7.23
CA ILE A 426 3.49 -15.30 -7.85
C ILE A 426 4.34 -16.40 -8.49
N GLN A 427 4.83 -16.14 -9.70
CA GLN A 427 5.53 -17.13 -10.50
C GLN A 427 7.04 -17.05 -10.29
N ASN A 428 7.69 -18.21 -10.30
CA ASN A 428 9.10 -18.33 -10.63
C ASN A 428 9.21 -18.99 -12.01
N HIS A 429 9.79 -18.29 -12.99
CA HIS A 429 9.73 -18.70 -14.40
C HIS A 429 10.82 -19.71 -14.77
N GLY A 430 12.11 -19.33 -14.64
CA GLY A 430 13.24 -20.20 -14.97
C GLY A 430 14.53 -19.84 -14.22
N ASP A 431 15.57 -20.69 -14.36
CA ASP A 431 16.81 -20.62 -13.58
C ASP A 431 17.59 -19.30 -13.72
N GLY A 432 17.30 -18.51 -14.77
CA GLY A 432 17.91 -17.20 -15.03
C GLY A 432 17.05 -16.02 -14.59
N ASP A 433 15.81 -16.24 -14.16
CA ASP A 433 14.83 -15.19 -13.91
C ASP A 433 14.72 -14.89 -12.41
N THR A 434 15.16 -13.70 -12.02
CA THR A 434 15.21 -13.27 -10.62
C THR A 434 14.29 -12.08 -10.38
N VAL A 435 13.11 -12.34 -9.81
CA VAL A 435 12.13 -11.32 -9.45
C VAL A 435 11.83 -11.41 -7.96
N SER A 436 11.86 -10.25 -7.30
CA SER A 436 11.55 -10.11 -5.88
C SER A 436 10.14 -9.59 -5.69
N PHE A 437 9.40 -10.15 -4.74
CA PHE A 437 8.04 -9.77 -4.38
C PHE A 437 7.95 -9.41 -2.91
N ARG A 438 7.12 -8.42 -2.56
CA ARG A 438 6.81 -8.12 -1.15
C ARG A 438 5.47 -7.45 -0.99
N ASN A 439 5.11 -7.21 0.27
CA ASN A 439 3.94 -6.42 0.65
C ASN A 439 2.71 -6.91 -0.12
N ILE A 440 2.43 -8.21 -0.13
CA ILE A 440 1.31 -8.74 -0.91
C ILE A 440 0.07 -8.57 -0.04
N ARG A 441 -0.91 -7.83 -0.52
CA ARG A 441 -2.13 -7.50 0.23
C ARG A 441 -3.35 -7.61 -0.66
N ALA A 442 -4.49 -7.92 -0.05
CA ALA A 442 -5.75 -8.00 -0.77
C ALA A 442 -6.89 -7.32 -0.02
N LYS A 443 -7.83 -6.80 -0.79
CA LYS A 443 -9.06 -6.16 -0.33
C LYS A 443 -10.22 -6.75 -1.09
N VAL A 444 -11.32 -7.08 -0.42
CA VAL A 444 -12.58 -7.37 -1.13
C VAL A 444 -13.13 -6.05 -1.64
N LEU A 445 -13.37 -5.96 -2.95
CA LEU A 445 -14.02 -4.81 -3.58
C LEU A 445 -15.51 -5.08 -3.58
N ASN A 446 -16.33 -4.03 -3.50
CA ASN A 446 -17.78 -4.18 -3.53
C ASN A 446 -18.29 -5.34 -2.65
N ALA A 447 -17.71 -5.48 -1.44
CA ALA A 447 -18.43 -6.12 -0.36
C ALA A 447 -19.65 -5.24 -0.13
N GLY A 448 -20.68 -5.43 -0.94
CA GLY A 448 -21.99 -4.88 -0.69
C GLY A 448 -22.35 -5.26 0.74
N PRO A 449 -23.19 -4.45 1.42
CA PRO A 449 -23.59 -4.72 2.78
C PRO A 449 -23.88 -6.21 2.99
N SER A 450 -23.00 -6.93 3.71
CA SER A 450 -23.22 -8.35 4.00
C SER A 450 -24.12 -8.39 5.22
N ALA A 451 -25.31 -8.97 5.04
CA ALA A 451 -26.36 -8.96 6.04
C ALA A 451 -26.59 -10.36 6.60
N GLY A 452 -26.57 -10.50 7.92
CA GLY A 452 -26.83 -11.76 8.58
C GLY A 452 -26.43 -11.76 10.04
N GLU A 453 -26.41 -12.95 10.62
CA GLU A 453 -25.99 -13.17 12.01
C GLU A 453 -24.46 -13.05 12.14
N VAL A 454 -24.00 -12.28 13.13
CA VAL A 454 -22.59 -12.27 13.57
C VAL A 454 -22.44 -13.31 14.67
N LYS A 455 -21.73 -14.41 14.38
CA LYS A 455 -21.61 -15.56 15.31
C LYS A 455 -20.32 -15.47 16.11
N GLY A 456 -20.45 -15.52 17.42
CA GLY A 456 -19.35 -15.53 18.38
C GLY A 456 -19.20 -16.88 19.08
N VAL A 457 -18.54 -16.84 20.24
CA VAL A 457 -18.23 -18.01 21.06
C VAL A 457 -19.47 -18.84 21.41
N ASN A 458 -19.29 -20.15 21.53
CA ASN A 458 -20.35 -21.14 21.76
C ASN A 458 -21.46 -21.13 20.69
N GLY A 459 -21.19 -20.60 19.48
CA GLY A 459 -22.18 -20.51 18.40
C GLY A 459 -23.32 -19.52 18.69
N LYS A 460 -23.13 -18.60 19.65
CA LYS A 460 -24.10 -17.55 19.97
C LYS A 460 -23.96 -16.38 19.03
N CYS A 461 -24.99 -15.55 18.94
CA CYS A 461 -25.04 -14.40 18.06
C CYS A 461 -24.79 -13.10 18.83
N LEU A 462 -24.18 -12.13 18.15
CA LEU A 462 -24.13 -10.75 18.57
C LEU A 462 -25.55 -10.18 18.53
N ASP A 463 -26.03 -9.68 19.66
CA ASP A 463 -27.45 -9.38 19.90
C ASP A 463 -27.62 -7.98 20.48
N VAL A 464 -28.55 -7.22 19.92
CA VAL A 464 -29.02 -5.96 20.52
C VAL A 464 -30.04 -6.29 21.60
N ASP A 465 -29.71 -5.96 22.85
CA ASP A 465 -30.51 -6.34 24.02
C ASP A 465 -31.98 -5.91 23.88
N ASN A 466 -32.88 -6.89 23.92
CA ASN A 466 -34.32 -6.73 23.77
C ASN A 466 -34.75 -5.99 22.49
N SER A 467 -33.95 -6.00 21.42
CA SER A 467 -34.20 -5.24 20.18
C SER A 467 -34.43 -3.73 20.41
N GLN A 468 -33.87 -3.16 21.48
CA GLN A 468 -34.03 -1.75 21.77
C GLN A 468 -33.21 -0.88 20.81
N THR A 469 -33.74 0.29 20.44
CA THR A 469 -33.10 1.23 19.51
C THR A 469 -32.65 2.53 20.16
N ALA A 470 -32.68 2.61 21.49
CA ALA A 470 -32.15 3.78 22.21
C ALA A 470 -30.62 3.82 22.09
N ASP A 471 -30.06 5.02 21.98
CA ASP A 471 -28.60 5.19 22.04
C ASP A 471 -28.05 4.73 23.39
N GLY A 472 -27.00 3.91 23.34
CA GLY A 472 -26.41 3.27 24.52
C GLY A 472 -26.97 1.89 24.84
N THR A 473 -27.91 1.37 24.03
CA THR A 473 -28.44 0.01 24.18
C THR A 473 -27.30 -1.01 24.21
N LYS A 474 -27.39 -1.98 25.13
CA LYS A 474 -26.36 -3.00 25.33
C LYS A 474 -26.29 -3.91 24.11
N VAL A 475 -25.07 -4.20 23.67
CA VAL A 475 -24.82 -5.34 22.77
C VAL A 475 -24.30 -6.51 23.60
N GLN A 476 -24.81 -7.71 23.35
CA GLN A 476 -24.60 -8.90 24.16
C GLN A 476 -24.45 -10.15 23.31
N LEU A 477 -24.07 -11.27 23.94
CA LEU A 477 -24.26 -12.60 23.37
C LEU A 477 -25.67 -13.09 23.67
N TRP A 478 -26.30 -13.71 22.67
CA TRP A 478 -27.57 -14.41 22.84
C TRP A 478 -27.64 -15.62 21.92
N THR A 479 -28.43 -16.63 22.29
CA THR A 479 -28.72 -17.76 21.42
C THR A 479 -29.28 -17.28 20.10
N CYS A 480 -28.70 -17.72 18.99
CA CYS A 480 -29.14 -17.31 17.65
C CYS A 480 -30.61 -17.66 17.44
N ASN A 481 -31.42 -16.66 17.09
CA ASN A 481 -32.88 -16.73 17.03
C ASN A 481 -33.46 -16.07 15.77
N GLY A 482 -32.63 -15.56 14.85
CA GLY A 482 -33.05 -14.96 13.59
C GLY A 482 -33.83 -13.65 13.70
N THR A 483 -33.94 -13.06 14.90
CA THR A 483 -34.63 -11.78 15.07
C THR A 483 -33.81 -10.62 14.52
N ALA A 484 -34.45 -9.47 14.26
CA ALA A 484 -33.78 -8.28 13.76
C ALA A 484 -32.68 -7.74 14.71
N ALA A 485 -32.73 -8.07 16.01
CA ALA A 485 -31.66 -7.75 16.96
C ALA A 485 -30.34 -8.47 16.68
N GLN A 486 -30.36 -9.53 15.87
CA GLN A 486 -29.19 -10.33 15.50
C GLN A 486 -28.86 -10.22 14.02
N GLN A 487 -29.64 -9.45 13.25
CA GLN A 487 -29.35 -9.17 11.85
C GLN A 487 -28.46 -7.94 11.77
N TRP A 488 -27.18 -8.17 11.50
CA TRP A 488 -26.19 -7.13 11.32
C TRP A 488 -25.86 -6.97 9.84
N THR A 489 -25.55 -5.76 9.44
CA THR A 489 -25.08 -5.41 8.11
C THR A 489 -23.66 -4.88 8.22
N VAL A 490 -22.69 -5.61 7.70
CA VAL A 490 -21.29 -5.18 7.62
C VAL A 490 -21.11 -4.39 6.32
N GLN A 491 -20.70 -3.14 6.44
CA GLN A 491 -20.52 -2.22 5.33
C GLN A 491 -19.05 -2.17 4.90
N GLY A 492 -18.79 -1.86 3.63
CA GLY A 492 -17.43 -1.71 3.09
C GLY A 492 -16.63 -0.55 3.71
N ASP A 493 -17.28 0.38 4.41
CA ASP A 493 -16.65 1.47 5.17
C ASP A 493 -16.19 1.05 6.59
N GLY A 494 -16.37 -0.23 6.95
CA GLY A 494 -16.03 -0.78 8.27
C GLY A 494 -17.12 -0.59 9.33
N THR A 495 -18.27 0.00 9.00
CA THR A 495 -19.40 0.08 9.94
C THR A 495 -20.17 -1.23 10.02
N VAL A 496 -20.59 -1.60 11.22
CA VAL A 496 -21.43 -2.79 11.48
C VAL A 496 -22.77 -2.31 12.03
N LYS A 497 -23.85 -2.53 11.29
CA LYS A 497 -25.15 -1.88 11.55
C LYS A 497 -26.23 -2.88 11.93
N ALA A 498 -27.05 -2.57 12.94
CA ALA A 498 -28.29 -3.29 13.26
C ALA A 498 -29.38 -2.29 13.65
N LEU A 499 -30.63 -2.61 13.33
CA LEU A 499 -31.80 -1.79 13.68
C LEU A 499 -31.66 -0.30 13.30
N GLY A 500 -30.98 -0.01 12.18
CA GLY A 500 -30.74 1.35 11.69
C GLY A 500 -29.65 2.15 12.43
N LYS A 501 -28.85 1.48 13.28
CA LYS A 501 -27.81 2.09 14.12
C LYS A 501 -26.50 1.31 14.01
N CYS A 502 -25.43 1.87 14.55
CA CYS A 502 -24.07 1.36 14.44
C CYS A 502 -23.62 0.66 15.73
N LEU A 503 -22.83 -0.40 15.58
CA LEU A 503 -22.03 -0.99 16.65
C LEU A 503 -20.95 0.01 17.06
N ASP A 504 -20.96 0.40 18.33
CA ASP A 504 -20.28 1.60 18.79
C ASP A 504 -19.48 1.33 20.07
N VAL A 505 -18.28 1.88 20.14
CA VAL A 505 -17.47 1.93 21.36
C VAL A 505 -17.93 3.13 22.19
N SER A 506 -18.43 2.89 23.39
CA SER A 506 -19.01 3.93 24.24
C SER A 506 -18.01 5.07 24.52
N GLY A 507 -18.37 6.28 24.08
CA GLY A 507 -17.54 7.48 24.23
C GLY A 507 -16.23 7.46 23.44
N GLY A 508 -16.04 6.52 22.50
CA GLY A 508 -14.78 6.34 21.79
C GLY A 508 -13.60 5.94 22.69
N GLY A 509 -13.88 5.30 23.83
CA GLY A 509 -12.86 4.89 24.79
C GLY A 509 -11.89 3.83 24.25
N SER A 510 -10.69 3.78 24.81
CA SER A 510 -9.62 2.84 24.40
C SER A 510 -9.18 1.86 25.51
N ALA A 511 -9.82 1.92 26.69
CA ALA A 511 -9.50 1.07 27.82
C ALA A 511 -10.16 -0.31 27.73
N ASP A 512 -9.49 -1.34 28.24
CA ASP A 512 -10.08 -2.68 28.39
C ASP A 512 -11.30 -2.59 29.32
N GLY A 513 -12.40 -3.23 28.91
CA GLY A 513 -13.69 -3.16 29.58
C GLY A 513 -14.61 -2.05 29.07
N THR A 514 -14.16 -1.20 28.13
CA THR A 514 -15.02 -0.17 27.53
C THR A 514 -16.22 -0.82 26.85
N ARG A 515 -17.43 -0.39 27.22
CA ARG A 515 -18.68 -0.97 26.73
C ARG A 515 -18.81 -0.82 25.21
N VAL A 516 -19.28 -1.89 24.57
CA VAL A 516 -19.80 -1.84 23.19
C VAL A 516 -21.32 -1.75 23.22
N GLN A 517 -21.88 -0.87 22.41
CA GLN A 517 -23.28 -0.47 22.45
C GLN A 517 -23.85 -0.25 21.05
N LEU A 518 -25.16 -0.09 20.97
CA LEU A 518 -25.82 0.43 19.79
C LEU A 518 -25.93 1.96 19.88
N TRP A 519 -25.51 2.66 18.84
CA TRP A 519 -25.54 4.13 18.80
C TRP A 519 -25.88 4.67 17.40
N THR A 520 -26.48 5.85 17.35
CA THR A 520 -26.73 6.60 16.12
C THR A 520 -25.43 6.70 15.30
N CYS A 521 -25.48 6.30 14.03
CA CYS A 521 -24.29 6.35 13.17
C CYS A 521 -23.81 7.80 13.02
N ASN A 522 -22.55 8.07 13.40
CA ASN A 522 -21.98 9.40 13.50
C ASN A 522 -20.64 9.55 12.75
N GLY A 523 -20.16 8.50 12.09
CA GLY A 523 -18.96 8.54 11.24
C GLY A 523 -17.63 8.59 12.00
N THR A 524 -17.65 8.46 13.33
CA THR A 524 -16.42 8.46 14.14
C THR A 524 -15.73 7.09 14.11
N GLY A 525 -14.44 7.06 14.44
CA GLY A 525 -13.67 5.80 14.53
C GLY A 525 -14.20 4.81 15.58
N ALA A 526 -15.04 5.26 16.52
CA ALA A 526 -15.71 4.42 17.51
C ALA A 526 -16.69 3.42 16.87
N GLN A 527 -17.09 3.67 15.63
CA GLN A 527 -18.04 2.85 14.86
C GLN A 527 -17.37 2.08 13.71
N SER A 528 -16.04 2.12 13.64
CA SER A 528 -15.25 1.41 12.65
C SER A 528 -14.75 0.07 13.21
N TRP A 529 -14.95 -1.00 12.47
CA TRP A 529 -14.57 -2.35 12.83
C TRP A 529 -13.91 -3.05 11.66
N GLN A 530 -12.80 -3.73 11.93
CA GLN A 530 -11.97 -4.39 10.94
C GLN A 530 -11.82 -5.88 11.31
N PRO A 531 -12.42 -6.80 10.54
CA PRO A 531 -12.16 -8.22 10.71
C PRO A 531 -10.69 -8.53 10.40
N GLN A 532 -10.10 -9.41 11.20
CA GLN A 532 -8.71 -9.84 11.10
C GLN A 532 -8.66 -11.27 10.55
N ALA A 533 -7.54 -11.65 9.95
CA ALA A 533 -7.34 -12.99 9.38
C ALA A 533 -7.46 -14.10 10.43
N ASP A 534 -7.17 -13.78 11.69
CA ASP A 534 -7.28 -14.72 12.80
C ASP A 534 -8.73 -14.91 13.28
N GLY A 535 -9.70 -14.16 12.76
CA GLY A 535 -11.11 -14.20 13.16
C GLY A 535 -11.49 -13.22 14.28
N THR A 536 -10.57 -12.39 14.77
CA THR A 536 -10.93 -11.26 15.64
C THR A 536 -11.53 -10.10 14.85
N VAL A 537 -12.26 -9.22 15.53
CA VAL A 537 -12.80 -7.98 14.94
C VAL A 537 -12.25 -6.81 15.75
N ARG A 538 -11.34 -6.04 15.14
CA ARG A 538 -10.59 -4.96 15.80
C ARG A 538 -11.26 -3.62 15.54
N ASN A 539 -11.36 -2.76 16.54
CA ASN A 539 -11.69 -1.36 16.36
C ASN A 539 -10.37 -0.57 16.12
N PRO A 540 -10.15 0.04 14.94
CA PRO A 540 -8.88 0.68 14.63
C PRO A 540 -8.51 1.85 15.55
N GLN A 541 -9.48 2.66 15.97
CA GLN A 541 -9.26 3.83 16.83
C GLN A 541 -8.71 3.44 18.21
N SER A 542 -9.28 2.43 18.85
CA SER A 542 -8.82 1.95 20.17
C SER A 542 -7.64 0.99 20.08
N GLY A 543 -7.49 0.33 18.93
CA GLY A 543 -6.57 -0.78 18.71
C GLY A 543 -6.96 -2.08 19.41
N LYS A 544 -8.18 -2.17 19.97
CA LYS A 544 -8.70 -3.28 20.77
C LYS A 544 -9.70 -4.12 19.99
N CYS A 545 -10.00 -5.32 20.49
CA CYS A 545 -10.88 -6.27 19.84
C CYS A 545 -12.28 -6.32 20.48
N LEU A 546 -13.29 -6.64 19.68
CA LEU A 546 -14.64 -6.97 20.10
C LEU A 546 -14.61 -8.26 20.93
N ASP A 547 -15.02 -8.20 22.19
CA ASP A 547 -14.84 -9.29 23.15
C ASP A 547 -16.13 -9.58 23.94
N ALA A 548 -16.52 -10.85 24.02
CA ALA A 548 -17.55 -11.30 24.93
C ALA A 548 -17.02 -11.47 26.36
N SER A 549 -17.47 -10.57 27.24
CA SER A 549 -16.88 -10.41 28.58
C SER A 549 -16.95 -11.67 29.46
N GLY A 550 -15.90 -11.88 30.25
CA GLY A 550 -15.81 -12.97 31.22
C GLY A 550 -15.49 -14.32 30.59
N GLY A 551 -15.93 -15.41 31.22
CA GLY A 551 -15.57 -16.79 30.80
C GLY A 551 -16.71 -17.80 30.78
N THR A 552 -17.95 -17.38 31.04
CA THR A 552 -19.13 -18.27 31.06
C THR A 552 -20.05 -18.09 29.85
N TRP A 553 -19.96 -16.98 29.13
CA TRP A 553 -20.58 -16.68 27.82
C TRP A 553 -22.02 -17.21 27.63
N ASN A 554 -22.87 -16.94 28.62
CA ASN A 554 -24.30 -17.26 28.59
C ASN A 554 -25.10 -16.17 27.86
N ASP A 555 -26.37 -16.44 27.60
CA ASP A 555 -27.30 -15.43 27.08
C ASP A 555 -27.33 -14.21 28.02
N GLY A 556 -27.18 -13.02 27.45
CA GLY A 556 -27.12 -11.75 28.16
C GLY A 556 -25.70 -11.26 28.49
N THR A 557 -24.66 -12.06 28.18
CA THR A 557 -23.25 -11.69 28.42
C THR A 557 -22.89 -10.42 27.64
N PRO A 558 -22.47 -9.32 28.29
CA PRO A 558 -22.12 -8.09 27.59
C PRO A 558 -20.91 -8.24 26.68
N VAL A 559 -20.89 -7.46 25.59
CA VAL A 559 -19.73 -7.29 24.73
C VAL A 559 -19.02 -5.98 25.06
N HIS A 560 -17.68 -6.01 25.07
CA HIS A 560 -16.84 -4.87 25.40
C HIS A 560 -15.57 -4.85 24.55
N LEU A 561 -14.78 -3.77 24.65
CA LEU A 561 -13.42 -3.73 24.12
C LEU A 561 -12.46 -4.44 25.07
N TRP A 562 -11.54 -5.20 24.50
CA TRP A 562 -10.47 -5.80 25.26
C TRP A 562 -9.19 -5.94 24.43
N THR A 563 -8.04 -6.04 25.08
CA THR A 563 -6.77 -6.32 24.42
C THR A 563 -6.91 -7.57 23.54
N CYS A 564 -6.53 -7.46 22.27
CA CYS A 564 -6.61 -8.57 21.33
C CYS A 564 -5.71 -9.73 21.79
N HIS A 565 -6.30 -10.88 22.07
CA HIS A 565 -5.60 -12.06 22.58
C HIS A 565 -6.04 -13.36 21.90
N THR A 566 -6.86 -13.28 20.85
CA THR A 566 -7.22 -14.41 19.97
C THR A 566 -7.97 -15.57 20.68
N GLY A 567 -8.49 -15.32 21.89
CA GLY A 567 -9.30 -16.29 22.63
C GLY A 567 -10.65 -16.52 21.96
N ALA A 568 -11.32 -17.63 22.27
CA ALA A 568 -12.59 -17.99 21.64
C ALA A 568 -13.67 -16.90 21.75
N ASN A 569 -13.67 -16.13 22.84
CA ASN A 569 -14.56 -14.99 23.10
C ASN A 569 -14.30 -13.74 22.26
N GLN A 570 -13.21 -13.70 21.50
CA GLN A 570 -12.91 -12.63 20.54
C GLN A 570 -13.07 -13.09 19.09
N LYS A 571 -13.43 -14.36 18.85
CA LYS A 571 -13.60 -14.90 17.50
C LYS A 571 -15.04 -14.67 17.04
N TRP A 572 -15.18 -13.97 15.92
CA TRP A 572 -16.46 -13.65 15.32
C TRP A 572 -16.48 -14.02 13.85
N ALA A 573 -17.50 -14.74 13.43
CA ALA A 573 -17.82 -14.95 12.02
C ALA A 573 -18.83 -13.87 11.60
N LEU A 574 -18.38 -12.95 10.76
CA LEU A 574 -19.22 -11.95 10.11
C LEU A 574 -20.01 -12.58 8.94
N PRO A 575 -21.18 -12.01 8.57
CA PRO A 575 -22.04 -12.53 7.50
C PRO A 575 -21.44 -12.43 6.10
#